data_AF-A0A662JVL6-F1
#
_entry.id   AF-A0A662JVL6-F1
#
_cell.length_a   1.000
_cell.length_b   1.000
_cell.length_c   1.000
_cell.angle_alpha   90.00
_cell.angle_beta   90.00
_cell.angle_gamma   90.00
#
_symmetry.space_group_name_H-M   'P 1'
#
loop_
_entity.id
_entity.type
_entity.pdbx_description
1 polymer ?
#
loop_
_entity_poly.entity_id
_entity_poly.type
_entity_poly.pdbx_seq_one_letter_code
_entity_poly.pdbx_strand_id
1 'polypeptide(L)'
;MMKKGVAFLHAVGMFGHNNMTQKQLTEVFNQTNKDFNILGFDGNDNIVFEKRDDVHYATVGKIIEKTLEKKLKIRVAVTTRSMHTLKRIVSRYG
;
A
#
# COMPACT_ATOMS: atom_id res chain seq x y z
N MET A 1 8.37 16.90 -6.56
CA MET A 1 8.14 16.74 -5.10
C MET A 1 7.50 15.37 -4.86
N MET A 2 7.86 14.68 -3.77
CA MET A 2 7.23 13.41 -3.42
C MET A 2 5.91 13.65 -2.68
N LYS A 3 4.87 12.86 -2.98
CA LYS A 3 3.56 12.91 -2.33
C LYS A 3 3.29 11.62 -1.57
N LYS A 4 2.88 11.75 -0.30
CA LYS A 4 2.58 10.61 0.58
C LYS A 4 1.17 10.05 0.34
N GLY A 5 1.01 8.75 0.55
CA GLY A 5 -0.25 8.03 0.47
C GLY A 5 -0.27 6.78 1.33
N VAL A 6 -1.45 6.19 1.44
CA VAL A 6 -1.67 4.89 2.08
C VAL A 6 -2.41 3.99 1.10
N ALA A 7 -1.98 2.74 1.02
CA ALA A 7 -2.61 1.67 0.29
C ALA A 7 -3.25 0.70 1.29
N PHE A 8 -4.55 0.47 1.14
CA PHE A 8 -5.37 -0.43 1.93
C PHE A 8 -5.55 -1.73 1.14
N LEU A 9 -5.06 -2.84 1.67
CA LEU A 9 -5.14 -4.17 1.09
C LEU A 9 -6.41 -4.85 1.59
N HIS A 10 -7.22 -5.35 0.66
CA HIS A 10 -8.52 -5.91 1.01
C HIS A 10 -8.40 -7.36 1.47
N ALA A 11 -9.23 -7.74 2.45
CA ALA A 11 -9.40 -9.12 2.92
C ALA A 11 -8.11 -9.84 3.36
N VAL A 12 -7.13 -9.08 3.88
CA VAL A 12 -5.93 -9.65 4.51
C VAL A 12 -6.30 -10.29 5.84
N GLY A 13 -5.97 -11.56 6.03
CA GLY A 13 -6.23 -12.28 7.29
C GLY A 13 -7.70 -12.63 7.54
N MET A 14 -8.60 -12.37 6.59
CA MET A 14 -10.00 -12.75 6.72
C MET A 14 -10.19 -14.24 6.44
N PHE A 15 -10.84 -14.95 7.37
CA PHE A 15 -11.17 -16.37 7.26
C PHE A 15 -9.96 -17.29 7.00
N GLY A 16 -8.76 -16.88 7.45
CA GLY A 16 -7.53 -17.63 7.24
C GLY A 16 -6.93 -17.54 5.83
N HIS A 17 -7.48 -16.67 4.97
CA HIS A 17 -6.97 -16.44 3.62
C HIS A 17 -6.11 -15.17 3.54
N ASN A 18 -5.26 -15.08 2.50
CA ASN A 18 -4.38 -13.95 2.22
C ASN A 18 -3.51 -13.53 3.42
N ASN A 19 -3.08 -14.51 4.23
CA ASN A 19 -2.23 -14.28 5.38
C ASN A 19 -0.85 -13.81 4.91
N MET A 20 -0.50 -12.59 5.27
CA MET A 20 0.79 -11.99 5.02
C MET A 20 1.34 -11.46 6.34
N THR A 21 2.58 -11.80 6.62
CA THR A 21 3.31 -11.20 7.74
C THR A 21 3.97 -9.91 7.29
N GLN A 22 4.14 -8.98 8.21
CA GLN A 22 4.92 -7.76 7.97
C GLN A 22 6.34 -8.06 7.46
N LYS A 23 6.94 -9.18 7.89
CA LYS A 23 8.23 -9.66 7.38
C LYS A 23 8.19 -9.96 5.88
N GLN A 24 7.18 -10.73 5.43
CA GLN A 24 7.00 -11.01 4.00
C GLN A 24 6.74 -9.74 3.20
N LEU A 25 5.92 -8.81 3.73
CA LEU A 25 5.68 -7.52 3.07
C LEU A 25 6.97 -6.70 2.92
N THR A 26 7.79 -6.68 3.96
CA THR A 26 9.09 -6.00 3.94
C THR A 26 10.01 -6.61 2.90
N GLU A 27 10.14 -7.94 2.86
CA GLU A 27 10.96 -8.66 1.87
C GLU A 27 10.51 -8.40 0.43
N VAL A 28 9.19 -8.33 0.19
CA VAL A 28 8.61 -8.07 -1.13
C VAL A 28 8.91 -6.65 -1.62
N PHE A 29 8.83 -5.67 -0.72
CA PHE A 29 8.98 -4.26 -1.04
C PHE A 29 10.33 -3.66 -0.63
N ASN A 30 11.34 -4.50 -0.33
CA ASN A 30 12.71 -4.07 0.01
C ASN A 30 13.48 -3.47 -1.19
N GLN A 31 12.81 -3.17 -2.30
CA GLN A 31 13.40 -2.62 -3.50
C GLN A 31 12.99 -1.16 -3.65
N THR A 32 13.97 -0.29 -3.79
CA THR A 32 13.77 1.12 -4.13
C THR A 32 13.26 1.23 -5.56
N ASN A 33 12.20 2.01 -5.77
CA ASN A 33 11.65 2.29 -7.08
C ASN A 33 11.66 3.82 -7.31
N LYS A 34 12.11 4.24 -8.50
CA LYS A 34 12.26 5.67 -8.83
C LYS A 34 10.94 6.45 -8.81
N ASP A 35 9.81 5.76 -8.98
CA ASP A 35 8.49 6.37 -9.14
C ASP A 35 7.64 6.30 -7.86
N PHE A 36 7.94 5.36 -6.97
CA PHE A 36 7.35 5.27 -5.64
C PHE A 36 8.27 4.52 -4.67
N ASN A 37 8.19 4.84 -3.38
CA ASN A 37 8.89 4.11 -2.33
C ASN A 37 7.93 3.74 -1.21
N ILE A 38 8.09 2.55 -0.65
CA ILE A 38 7.40 2.16 0.58
C ILE A 38 8.15 2.77 1.76
N LEU A 39 7.40 3.48 2.61
CA LEU A 39 7.91 4.12 3.82
C LEU A 39 7.75 3.22 5.04
N GLY A 40 6.74 2.35 5.03
CA GLY A 40 6.47 1.44 6.12
C GLY A 40 5.12 0.76 5.99
N PHE A 41 4.77 0.01 7.03
CA PHE A 41 3.54 -0.77 7.13
C PHE A 41 2.83 -0.43 8.44
N ASP A 42 1.50 -0.35 8.40
CA ASP A 42 0.65 -0.23 9.58
C ASP A 42 -0.27 -1.46 9.61
N GLY A 43 0.01 -2.38 10.53
CA GLY A 43 -0.52 -3.74 10.45
C GLY A 43 -0.03 -4.50 9.21
N ASN A 44 -0.82 -5.48 8.76
CA ASN A 44 -0.52 -6.31 7.58
C ASN A 44 -1.34 -5.91 6.35
N ASP A 45 -2.27 -4.98 6.51
CA ASP A 45 -3.26 -4.56 5.52
C ASP A 45 -3.03 -3.13 5.03
N ASN A 46 -2.15 -2.34 5.67
CA ASN A 46 -1.87 -0.97 5.25
C ASN A 46 -0.40 -0.76 4.90
N ILE A 47 -0.16 -0.19 3.72
CA ILE A 47 1.17 0.17 3.23
C ILE A 47 1.25 1.68 3.09
N VAL A 48 2.19 2.30 3.81
CA VAL A 48 2.49 3.72 3.71
C VAL A 48 3.56 3.92 2.64
N PHE A 49 3.31 4.83 1.71
CA PHE A 49 4.22 5.08 0.60
C PHE A 49 4.35 6.56 0.30
N GLU A 50 5.38 6.86 -0.48
CA GLU A 50 5.50 8.10 -1.23
C GLU A 50 5.61 7.79 -2.71
N LYS A 51 5.13 8.70 -3.54
CA LYS A 51 5.21 8.62 -5.00
C LYS A 51 5.69 9.94 -5.56
N ARG A 52 6.22 9.92 -6.78
CA ARG A 52 6.41 11.16 -7.52
C ARG A 52 5.08 11.88 -7.74
N ASP A 53 5.16 13.18 -8.01
CA ASP A 53 3.97 14.01 -8.17
C ASP A 53 3.10 13.55 -9.36
N ASP A 54 3.75 13.26 -10.49
CA ASP A 54 3.17 12.86 -11.77
C ASP A 54 2.62 11.42 -11.81
N VAL A 55 2.84 10.62 -10.77
CA VAL A 55 2.30 9.26 -10.67
C VAL A 55 0.91 9.31 -10.05
N HIS A 56 -0.08 8.63 -10.62
CA HIS A 56 -1.40 8.54 -9.98
C HIS A 56 -1.39 7.56 -8.80
N TYR A 57 -2.16 7.87 -7.74
CA TYR A 57 -2.32 6.98 -6.58
C TYR A 57 -2.84 5.59 -7.00
N ALA A 58 -3.76 5.52 -7.96
CA ALA A 58 -4.27 4.26 -8.49
C ALA A 58 -3.17 3.40 -9.15
N THR A 59 -2.21 4.03 -9.82
CA THR A 59 -1.05 3.34 -10.42
C THR A 59 -0.22 2.65 -9.34
N VAL A 60 0.04 3.30 -8.21
CA VAL A 60 0.74 2.69 -7.07
C VAL A 60 -0.04 1.47 -6.56
N GLY A 61 -1.36 1.58 -6.42
CA GLY A 61 -2.22 0.46 -6.03
C GLY A 61 -2.06 -0.74 -6.96
N LYS A 62 -2.14 -0.53 -8.28
CA LYS A 62 -1.95 -1.60 -9.28
C LYS A 62 -0.56 -2.22 -9.26
N ILE A 63 0.48 -1.44 -8.97
CA ILE A 63 1.83 -1.98 -8.80
C ILE A 63 1.89 -2.90 -7.58
N ILE A 64 1.31 -2.48 -6.45
CA ILE A 64 1.25 -3.28 -5.22
C ILE A 64 0.50 -4.60 -5.49
N GLU A 65 -0.70 -4.55 -6.09
CA GLU A 65 -1.49 -5.73 -6.45
C GLU A 65 -0.66 -6.74 -7.26
N LYS A 66 -0.04 -6.28 -8.36
CA LYS A 66 0.79 -7.13 -9.24
C LYS A 66 2.01 -7.68 -8.53
N THR A 67 2.60 -6.91 -7.62
CA THR A 67 3.79 -7.32 -6.89
C THR A 67 3.46 -8.43 -5.90
N LEU A 68 2.37 -8.29 -5.15
CA LEU A 68 1.88 -9.32 -4.24
C LEU A 68 1.48 -10.60 -4.99
N GLU A 69 0.78 -10.48 -6.11
CA GLU A 69 0.42 -11.63 -6.94
C GLU A 69 1.67 -12.34 -7.47
N LYS A 70 2.66 -11.59 -7.96
CA LYS A 70 3.89 -12.16 -8.53
C LYS A 70 4.74 -12.85 -7.49
N LYS A 71 4.95 -12.20 -6.33
CA LYS A 71 5.93 -12.61 -5.31
C LYS A 71 5.36 -13.56 -4.27
N LEU A 72 4.10 -13.36 -3.87
CA LEU A 72 3.46 -14.14 -2.81
C LEU A 72 2.30 -15.01 -3.31
N LYS A 73 1.96 -14.95 -4.61
CA LYS A 73 0.80 -15.66 -5.20
C LYS A 73 -0.54 -15.28 -4.56
N ILE A 74 -0.59 -14.09 -3.97
CA ILE A 74 -1.77 -13.55 -3.29
C ILE A 74 -2.43 -12.51 -4.18
N ARG A 75 -3.71 -12.70 -4.46
CA ARG A 75 -4.56 -11.74 -5.18
C ARG A 75 -5.40 -10.98 -4.18
N VAL A 76 -5.04 -9.72 -3.96
CA VAL A 76 -5.81 -8.78 -3.13
C VAL A 76 -6.10 -7.52 -3.94
N ALA A 77 -7.29 -6.97 -3.77
CA ALA A 77 -7.60 -5.64 -4.28
C ALA A 77 -6.93 -4.59 -3.38
N VAL A 78 -6.42 -3.52 -3.99
CA VAL A 78 -5.76 -2.43 -3.27
C VAL A 78 -6.43 -1.11 -3.57
N THR A 79 -6.87 -0.42 -2.52
CA THR A 79 -7.36 0.96 -2.62
C THR A 79 -6.30 1.91 -2.10
N THR A 80 -6.00 2.97 -2.85
CA THR A 80 -5.04 4.00 -2.42
C THR A 80 -5.72 5.33 -2.14
N ARG A 81 -5.20 6.06 -1.15
CA ARG A 81 -5.62 7.43 -0.84
C ARG A 81 -4.41 8.32 -0.53
N SER A 82 -4.57 9.62 -0.79
CA SER A 82 -3.57 10.60 -0.40
C SER A 82 -3.59 10.82 1.11
N MET A 83 -2.43 11.10 1.68
CA MET A 83 -2.34 11.46 3.10
C MET A 83 -3.14 12.74 3.40
N HIS A 84 -3.22 13.67 2.46
CA HIS A 84 -4.04 14.88 2.58
C HIS A 84 -5.53 14.53 2.76
N THR A 85 -6.07 13.60 1.97
CA THR A 85 -7.47 13.17 2.10
C THR A 85 -7.72 12.53 3.45
N LEU A 86 -6.82 11.65 3.92
CA LEU A 86 -6.96 11.01 5.24
C LEU A 86 -6.96 12.05 6.37
N LYS A 87 -5.98 12.96 6.38
CA LYS A 87 -5.92 14.06 7.37
C LYS A 87 -7.19 14.89 7.39
N ARG A 88 -7.74 15.21 6.21
CA ARG A 88 -8.99 15.98 6.10
C ARG A 88 -10.20 15.22 6.66
N ILE A 89 -10.25 13.91 6.45
CA ILE A 89 -11.33 13.05 6.98
C ILE A 89 -11.22 12.99 8.51
N VAL A 90 -10.04 12.66 9.04
CA VAL A 90 -9.79 12.59 10.49
C VAL A 90 -10.10 13.93 11.15
N SER A 91 -9.59 15.05 10.62
CA SER A 91 -9.88 16.38 11.16
C SER A 91 -11.37 16.75 11.17
N ARG A 92 -12.20 16.10 10.35
CA ARG A 92 -13.64 16.40 10.26
C ARG A 92 -14.49 15.48 11.14
N TYR A 93 -14.04 14.24 11.39
CA TYR A 93 -14.88 13.19 11.97
C TYR A 93 -14.21 12.35 13.06
N GLY A 94 -12.93 12.56 13.37
CA GLY A 94 -12.19 11.89 14.44
C GLY A 94 -11.98 12.81 15.62
#